data_AF-A0A943K3L4-F1
#
_entry.id   AF-A0A943K3L4-F1
#
_cell.length_a   1.000
_cell.length_b   1.000
_cell.length_c   1.000
_cell.angle_alpha   90.00
_cell.angle_beta   90.00
_cell.angle_gamma   90.00
#
_symmetry.space_group_name_H-M   'P 1'
#
loop_
_entity.id
_entity.type
_entity.pdbx_description
1 polymer ?
#
loop_
_entity_poly.entity_id
_entity_poly.type
_entity_poly.pdbx_seq_one_letter_code
_entity_poly.pdbx_strand_id
1 'polypeptide(L)'
;MKKIIISLLLFFALALNCAAVDVMPSYVSLSNTNTLGVYQVGNTIVLRSEPDDNAPITKVIKWDDSKIEPAELKFSEVFVVLIKSKGLALMAVTDENEEWVELLYNNETGERGWMKKDDPLKFSTWYNFYSMYGRKYGLYILTGSPKTAREMRGSTDDNSKVIANINTPVKINLNVIRGNWMLLSVMDMDGVPKTGYVRWRSDDGVKYLFPAIK
;
A
#
# COMPACT_ATOMS: atom_id res chain seq x y z
N MET A 1 -38.31 0.03 34.37
CA MET A 1 -37.88 1.03 33.35
C MET A 1 -36.42 1.44 33.49
N LYS A 2 -35.91 1.83 34.68
CA LYS A 2 -34.47 2.15 34.89
C LYS A 2 -33.49 1.05 34.43
N LYS A 3 -33.81 -0.24 34.68
CA LYS A 3 -32.95 -1.38 34.29
C LYS A 3 -32.85 -1.59 32.77
N ILE A 4 -33.88 -1.24 32.00
CA ILE A 4 -33.90 -1.36 30.54
C ILE A 4 -33.07 -0.24 29.91
N ILE A 5 -33.15 0.98 30.46
CA ILE A 5 -32.36 2.14 30.02
C ILE A 5 -30.86 1.91 30.26
N ILE A 6 -30.50 1.35 31.42
CA ILE A 6 -29.10 1.02 31.75
C ILE A 6 -28.55 -0.09 30.83
N SER A 7 -29.37 -1.10 30.51
CA SER A 7 -28.97 -2.16 29.58
C SER A 7 -28.78 -1.64 28.15
N LEU A 8 -29.59 -0.68 27.70
CA LEU A 8 -29.48 -0.09 26.37
C LEU A 8 -28.25 0.86 26.26
N LEU A 9 -27.93 1.57 27.34
CA LEU A 9 -26.71 2.39 27.45
C LEU A 9 -25.42 1.54 27.47
N LEU A 10 -25.44 0.35 28.09
CA LEU A 10 -24.31 -0.59 28.02
C LEU A 10 -24.10 -1.17 26.61
N PHE A 11 -25.17 -1.40 25.84
CA PHE A 11 -25.08 -1.84 24.45
C PHE A 11 -24.54 -0.75 23.52
N PHE A 12 -24.86 0.53 23.78
CA PHE A 12 -24.29 1.66 23.03
C PHE A 12 -22.82 1.94 23.37
N ALA A 13 -22.40 1.70 24.63
CA ALA A 13 -21.01 1.88 25.05
C ALA A 13 -20.06 0.83 24.45
N LEU A 14 -20.55 -0.37 24.11
CA LEU A 14 -19.77 -1.41 23.43
C LEU A 14 -19.62 -1.16 21.91
N ALA A 15 -20.40 -0.24 21.34
CA ALA A 15 -20.36 0.08 19.91
C ALA A 15 -19.32 1.16 19.53
N LEU A 16 -18.58 1.73 20.51
CA LEU A 16 -17.69 2.86 20.28
C LEU A 16 -16.21 2.52 20.07
N ASN A 17 -15.84 1.24 19.98
CA ASN A 17 -14.53 0.87 19.46
C ASN A 17 -14.59 0.75 17.93
N CYS A 18 -14.87 1.86 17.26
CA CYS A 18 -14.45 2.02 15.86
C CYS A 18 -12.93 2.26 15.91
N ALA A 19 -12.18 1.22 16.26
CA ALA A 19 -10.74 1.22 16.09
C ALA A 19 -10.52 1.37 14.59
N ALA A 20 -10.07 2.55 14.16
CA ALA A 20 -9.80 2.80 12.77
C ALA A 20 -8.77 1.75 12.31
N VAL A 21 -9.21 0.91 11.37
CA VAL A 21 -8.51 -0.28 10.92
C VAL A 21 -7.22 0.12 10.23
N ASP A 22 -6.16 -0.67 10.41
CA ASP A 22 -4.93 -0.54 9.63
C ASP A 22 -5.25 -0.45 8.12
N VAL A 23 -4.53 0.40 7.40
CA VAL A 23 -4.71 0.56 5.95
C VAL A 23 -3.75 -0.38 5.24
N MET A 24 -4.29 -1.27 4.43
CA MET A 24 -3.54 -2.04 3.43
C MET A 24 -4.41 -2.27 2.19
N PRO A 25 -3.84 -2.28 0.96
CA PRO A 25 -4.64 -2.47 -0.24
C PRO A 25 -5.26 -3.85 -0.28
N SER A 26 -6.58 -3.96 -0.40
CA SER A 26 -7.25 -5.27 -0.61
C SER A 26 -7.70 -5.48 -2.06
N TYR A 27 -7.78 -4.38 -2.81
CA TYR A 27 -8.21 -4.31 -4.19
C TYR A 27 -7.14 -3.65 -5.05
N VAL A 28 -7.16 -3.96 -6.34
CA VAL A 28 -6.35 -3.25 -7.33
C VAL A 28 -6.81 -1.79 -7.40
N SER A 29 -5.89 -0.84 -7.20
CA SER A 29 -6.13 0.57 -7.48
C SER A 29 -5.93 0.83 -8.97
N LEU A 30 -6.89 1.52 -9.60
CA LEU A 30 -6.78 2.00 -10.98
C LEU A 30 -6.50 3.51 -11.05
N SER A 31 -6.65 4.22 -9.93
CA SER A 31 -6.37 5.65 -9.83
C SER A 31 -4.91 5.88 -9.43
N ASN A 32 -4.29 6.90 -10.04
CA ASN A 32 -2.97 7.42 -9.68
C ASN A 32 -1.89 6.34 -9.45
N THR A 33 -1.83 5.36 -10.35
CA THR A 33 -1.03 4.13 -10.14
C THR A 33 0.45 4.28 -10.44
N ASN A 34 0.81 5.26 -11.27
CA ASN A 34 2.17 5.50 -11.71
C ASN A 34 2.94 6.37 -10.70
N THR A 35 3.36 5.74 -9.61
CA THR A 35 4.12 6.34 -8.51
C THR A 35 5.51 5.73 -8.43
N LEU A 36 6.49 6.46 -7.89
CA LEU A 36 7.89 6.02 -7.78
C LEU A 36 8.10 5.03 -6.63
N GLY A 37 7.35 5.21 -5.54
CA GLY A 37 7.51 4.43 -4.33
C GLY A 37 6.66 4.94 -3.20
N VAL A 38 7.18 4.82 -1.99
CA VAL A 38 6.56 5.26 -0.75
C VAL A 38 7.52 6.06 0.12
N TYR A 39 6.97 6.97 0.91
CA TYR A 39 7.71 7.69 1.94
C TYR A 39 7.06 7.45 3.31
N GLN A 40 7.87 7.17 4.32
CA GLN A 40 7.38 7.06 5.69
C GLN A 40 7.19 8.44 6.31
N VAL A 41 5.96 8.75 6.71
CA VAL A 41 5.60 10.06 7.28
C VAL A 41 5.31 9.97 8.78
N GLY A 42 5.45 11.10 9.46
CA GLY A 42 4.98 11.28 10.83
C GLY A 42 3.50 11.67 10.91
N ASN A 43 3.05 12.01 12.12
CA ASN A 43 1.67 12.39 12.42
C ASN A 43 1.28 13.78 11.89
N THR A 44 2.24 14.62 11.52
CA THR A 44 2.01 15.94 10.92
C THR A 44 2.76 16.00 9.59
N ILE A 45 2.02 16.25 8.52
CA ILE A 45 2.51 16.32 7.15
C ILE A 45 2.20 17.72 6.64
N VAL A 46 3.24 18.47 6.26
CA VAL A 46 3.10 19.83 5.71
C VAL A 46 3.46 19.78 4.24
N LEU A 47 2.49 20.07 3.39
CA LEU A 47 2.62 20.02 1.94
C LEU A 47 2.62 21.43 1.36
N ARG A 48 3.53 21.65 0.40
CA ARG A 48 3.71 22.89 -0.33
C ARG A 48 3.38 22.72 -1.81
N SER A 49 3.21 23.83 -2.50
CA SER A 49 2.96 23.83 -3.96
C SER A 49 4.20 23.40 -4.75
N GLU A 50 5.40 23.68 -4.23
CA GLU A 50 6.69 23.46 -4.89
C GLU A 50 7.75 23.01 -3.87
N PRO A 51 8.85 22.37 -4.30
CA PRO A 51 9.95 21.93 -3.43
C PRO A 51 10.86 23.10 -3.01
N ASP A 52 10.28 24.11 -2.35
CA ASP A 52 10.95 25.30 -1.85
C ASP A 52 10.42 25.63 -0.44
N ASP A 53 11.32 25.99 0.48
CA ASP A 53 10.98 26.37 1.85
C ASP A 53 10.05 27.61 1.93
N ASN A 54 10.09 28.46 0.90
CA ASN A 54 9.29 29.68 0.79
C ASN A 54 7.98 29.47 0.00
N ALA A 55 7.80 28.31 -0.65
CA ALA A 55 6.59 28.03 -1.40
C ALA A 55 5.36 27.99 -0.47
N PRO A 56 4.18 28.48 -0.92
CA PRO A 56 2.95 28.41 -0.13
C PRO A 56 2.62 26.99 0.34
N ILE A 57 2.16 26.89 1.59
CA ILE A 57 1.60 25.64 2.13
C ILE A 57 0.23 25.42 1.50
N THR A 58 0.06 24.30 0.81
CA THR A 58 -1.19 23.92 0.13
C THR A 58 -2.06 23.03 1.00
N LYS A 59 -1.45 22.22 1.88
CA LYS A 59 -2.18 21.33 2.78
C LYS A 59 -1.38 21.04 4.04
N VAL A 60 -2.07 20.95 5.17
CA VAL A 60 -1.52 20.41 6.41
C VAL A 60 -2.39 19.24 6.82
N ILE A 61 -1.80 18.06 6.90
CA ILE A 61 -2.50 16.83 7.29
C ILE A 61 -2.00 16.44 8.66
N LYS A 62 -2.93 16.25 9.60
CA LYS A 62 -2.64 15.76 10.95
C LYS A 62 -3.42 14.50 11.18
N TRP A 63 -2.80 13.49 11.77
CA TRP A 63 -3.50 12.24 12.02
C TRP A 63 -3.04 11.57 13.32
N ASP A 64 -3.94 10.79 13.89
CA ASP A 64 -3.71 9.91 15.02
C ASP A 64 -4.41 8.57 14.81
N ASP A 65 -4.47 7.73 15.83
CA ASP A 65 -5.08 6.40 15.74
C ASP A 65 -6.59 6.41 15.51
N SER A 66 -7.25 7.56 15.66
CA SER A 66 -8.71 7.69 15.59
C SER A 66 -9.19 8.56 14.43
N LYS A 67 -8.41 9.59 14.06
CA LYS A 67 -8.84 10.59 13.09
C LYS A 67 -7.72 11.09 12.20
N ILE A 68 -8.13 11.61 11.06
CA ILE A 68 -7.31 12.37 10.13
C ILE A 68 -7.97 13.73 9.90
N GLU A 69 -7.15 14.77 9.87
CA GLU A 69 -7.52 16.14 9.61
C GLU A 69 -6.77 16.63 8.36
N PRO A 70 -7.42 17.40 7.48
CA PRO A 70 -8.80 17.86 7.59
C PRO A 70 -9.83 16.72 7.33
N ALA A 71 -11.04 16.87 7.87
CA ALA A 71 -12.00 15.77 8.05
C ALA A 71 -12.57 15.19 6.74
N GLU A 72 -12.40 15.89 5.62
CA GLU A 72 -12.73 15.41 4.29
C GLU A 72 -11.81 14.28 3.80
N LEU A 73 -10.59 14.16 4.36
CA LEU A 73 -9.65 13.12 3.97
C LEU A 73 -9.99 11.79 4.61
N LYS A 74 -9.74 10.69 3.89
CA LYS A 74 -9.78 9.34 4.45
C LYS A 74 -8.38 8.74 4.57
N PHE A 75 -8.15 7.95 5.61
CA PHE A 75 -6.91 7.20 5.78
C PHE A 75 -6.54 6.36 4.55
N SER A 76 -7.53 5.73 3.90
CA SER A 76 -7.33 4.90 2.70
C SER A 76 -6.98 5.68 1.43
N GLU A 77 -7.22 6.98 1.40
CA GLU A 77 -6.89 7.86 0.27
C GLU A 77 -5.48 8.46 0.43
N VAL A 78 -5.07 8.68 1.68
CA VAL A 78 -3.78 9.29 2.06
C VAL A 78 -2.67 8.24 2.14
N PHE A 79 -2.93 7.11 2.80
CA PHE A 79 -1.93 6.09 3.07
C PHE A 79 -2.06 4.89 2.14
N VAL A 80 -0.92 4.44 1.61
CA VAL A 80 -0.81 3.12 0.98
C VAL A 80 -0.81 2.05 2.06
N VAL A 81 -0.04 2.28 3.13
CA VAL A 81 0.05 1.39 4.29
C VAL A 81 -0.02 2.23 5.55
N LEU A 82 -0.90 1.86 6.47
CA LEU A 82 -0.93 2.37 7.83
C LEU A 82 -1.06 1.20 8.79
N ILE A 83 -0.01 0.92 9.56
CA ILE A 83 -0.02 -0.10 10.62
C ILE A 83 0.32 0.59 11.94
N LYS A 84 -0.72 0.92 12.70
CA LYS A 84 -0.60 1.78 13.90
C LYS A 84 0.24 1.16 14.98
N SER A 85 0.06 -0.14 15.21
CA SER A 85 0.82 -0.94 16.18
C SER A 85 2.34 -0.94 15.92
N LYS A 86 2.78 -0.54 14.71
CA LYS A 86 4.19 -0.43 14.32
C LYS A 86 4.64 1.00 14.07
N GLY A 87 3.76 2.00 14.22
CA GLY A 87 4.05 3.39 13.83
C GLY A 87 4.43 3.51 12.34
N LEU A 88 3.89 2.64 11.48
CA LEU A 88 4.23 2.61 10.06
C LEU A 88 3.13 3.32 9.27
N ALA A 89 3.43 4.50 8.73
CA ALA A 89 2.54 5.26 7.86
C ALA A 89 3.28 5.61 6.56
N LEU A 90 2.83 5.03 5.45
CA LEU A 90 3.47 5.14 4.15
C LEU A 90 2.53 5.82 3.16
N MET A 91 2.96 6.95 2.60
CA MET A 91 2.27 7.66 1.52
C MET A 91 2.93 7.37 0.18
N ALA A 92 2.16 7.42 -0.91
CA ALA A 92 2.71 7.23 -2.24
C ALA A 92 3.48 8.47 -2.72
N VAL A 93 4.65 8.24 -3.32
CA VAL A 93 5.52 9.29 -3.87
C VAL A 93 5.36 9.36 -5.37
N THR A 94 5.04 10.54 -5.90
CA THR A 94 4.89 10.79 -7.35
C THR A 94 6.13 11.37 -7.98
N ASP A 95 6.91 12.14 -7.23
CA ASP A 95 8.16 12.76 -7.66
C ASP A 95 9.10 12.98 -6.46
N GLU A 96 10.39 13.16 -6.69
CA GLU A 96 11.38 13.42 -5.64
C GLU A 96 12.64 14.13 -6.14
N ASN A 97 13.29 14.86 -5.25
CA ASN A 97 14.65 15.35 -5.41
C ASN A 97 15.43 15.15 -4.11
N GLU A 98 16.70 15.58 -4.04
CA GLU A 98 17.56 15.33 -2.86
C GLU A 98 16.89 15.66 -1.51
N GLU A 99 16.16 16.78 -1.41
CA GLU A 99 15.56 17.27 -0.17
C GLU A 99 14.05 17.08 -0.06
N TRP A 100 13.34 16.85 -1.17
CA TRP A 100 11.88 16.91 -1.20
C TRP A 100 11.25 15.66 -1.83
N VAL A 101 10.03 15.36 -1.39
CA VAL A 101 9.16 14.33 -1.99
C VAL A 101 7.81 14.95 -2.33
N GLU A 102 7.29 14.66 -3.52
CA GLU A 102 5.91 14.95 -3.87
C GLU A 102 5.04 13.77 -3.42
N LEU A 103 4.11 14.03 -2.50
CA LEU A 103 3.24 13.02 -1.92
C LEU A 103 1.83 13.13 -2.48
N LEU A 104 1.28 12.00 -2.90
CA LEU A 104 -0.13 11.85 -3.24
C LEU A 104 -0.93 11.73 -1.94
N TYR A 105 -1.73 12.75 -1.61
CA TYR A 105 -2.54 12.77 -0.39
C TYR A 105 -4.02 12.50 -0.64
N ASN A 106 -4.46 12.45 -1.90
CA ASN A 106 -5.78 11.98 -2.26
C ASN A 106 -5.70 11.10 -3.50
N ASN A 107 -5.69 9.78 -3.31
CA ASN A 107 -5.59 8.82 -4.40
C ASN A 107 -6.82 8.80 -5.33
N GLU A 108 -7.99 9.28 -4.88
CA GLU A 108 -9.19 9.38 -5.72
C GLU A 108 -9.08 10.55 -6.71
N THR A 109 -8.69 11.74 -6.24
CA THR A 109 -8.63 12.97 -7.05
C THR A 109 -7.28 13.20 -7.73
N GLY A 110 -6.20 12.59 -7.24
CA GLY A 110 -4.84 12.84 -7.71
C GLY A 110 -4.17 14.07 -7.08
N GLU A 111 -4.74 14.62 -6.03
CA GLU A 111 -4.16 15.77 -5.35
C GLU A 111 -2.86 15.41 -4.62
N ARG A 112 -1.87 16.28 -4.80
CA ARG A 112 -0.48 16.07 -4.40
C ARG A 112 0.14 17.34 -3.85
N GLY A 113 1.24 17.19 -3.13
CA GLY A 113 2.03 18.33 -2.68
C GLY A 113 3.41 17.93 -2.19
N TRP A 114 4.30 18.91 -2.13
CA TRP A 114 5.71 18.71 -1.79
C TRP A 114 5.95 18.78 -0.29
N MET A 115 6.57 17.73 0.26
CA MET A 115 7.02 17.66 1.63
C MET A 115 8.56 17.65 1.66
N LYS A 116 9.15 18.45 2.55
CA LYS A 116 10.58 18.36 2.82
C LYS A 116 10.87 17.06 3.57
N LYS A 117 11.83 16.28 3.09
CA LYS A 117 12.27 15.04 3.73
C LYS A 117 12.81 15.38 5.11
N ASP A 118 12.28 14.72 6.13
CA ASP A 118 12.85 14.80 7.49
C ASP A 118 14.01 13.80 7.66
N ASP A 119 13.97 12.72 6.88
CA ASP A 119 15.03 11.73 6.74
C ASP A 119 15.03 11.17 5.30
N PRO A 120 16.12 11.30 4.53
CA PRO A 120 16.22 10.73 3.18
C PRO A 120 16.02 9.21 3.13
N LEU A 121 16.34 8.48 4.21
CA LEU A 121 16.24 7.02 4.27
C LEU A 121 14.81 6.50 4.37
N LYS A 122 13.84 7.38 4.67
CA LYS A 122 12.42 7.03 4.71
C LYS A 122 11.79 6.91 3.32
N PHE A 123 12.47 7.35 2.27
CA PHE A 123 12.04 7.10 0.90
C PHE A 123 12.42 5.67 0.48
N SER A 124 11.45 4.95 -0.08
CA SER A 124 11.67 3.64 -0.67
C SER A 124 10.98 3.56 -2.02
N THR A 125 11.76 3.31 -3.08
CA THR A 125 11.20 2.93 -4.38
C THR A 125 10.31 1.69 -4.22
N TRP A 126 9.37 1.47 -5.14
CA TRP A 126 8.57 0.23 -5.10
C TRP A 126 9.44 -1.03 -5.11
N TYR A 127 10.55 -1.03 -5.84
CA TYR A 127 11.50 -2.15 -5.83
C TYR A 127 12.04 -2.42 -4.41
N ASN A 128 12.49 -1.38 -3.70
CA ASN A 128 13.04 -1.52 -2.34
C ASN A 128 11.94 -1.92 -1.35
N PHE A 129 10.76 -1.30 -1.42
CA PHE A 129 9.62 -1.62 -0.56
C PHE A 129 9.19 -3.08 -0.71
N TYR A 130 8.97 -3.56 -1.93
CA TYR A 130 8.60 -4.95 -2.17
C TYR A 130 9.74 -5.91 -1.81
N SER A 131 11.00 -5.54 -2.06
CA SER A 131 12.14 -6.36 -1.66
C SER A 131 12.23 -6.52 -0.14
N MET A 132 11.98 -5.46 0.62
CA MET A 132 12.04 -5.50 2.09
C MET A 132 10.83 -6.24 2.67
N TYR A 133 9.62 -5.78 2.36
CA TYR A 133 8.40 -6.27 2.98
C TYR A 133 7.90 -7.56 2.33
N GLY A 134 7.95 -7.67 1.00
CA GLY A 134 7.49 -8.84 0.27
C GLY A 134 8.33 -10.08 0.50
N ARG A 135 9.65 -9.94 0.69
CA ARG A 135 10.51 -11.07 1.08
C ARG A 135 10.28 -11.51 2.52
N LYS A 136 10.13 -10.54 3.43
CA LYS A 136 9.96 -10.81 4.87
C LYS A 136 8.60 -11.44 5.18
N TYR A 137 7.52 -10.88 4.62
CA TYR A 137 6.15 -11.25 4.99
C TYR A 137 5.45 -12.10 3.93
N GLY A 138 6.02 -12.21 2.72
CA GLY A 138 5.34 -12.77 1.56
C GLY A 138 4.41 -11.77 0.90
N LEU A 139 3.68 -12.24 -0.11
CA LEU A 139 2.73 -11.46 -0.90
C LEU A 139 1.32 -12.05 -0.82
N TYR A 140 0.34 -11.23 -1.15
CA TYR A 140 -1.01 -11.67 -1.52
C TYR A 140 -1.42 -11.04 -2.85
N ILE A 141 -2.37 -11.67 -3.53
CA ILE A 141 -2.94 -11.18 -4.78
C ILE A 141 -4.12 -10.26 -4.45
N LEU A 142 -4.12 -9.06 -5.02
CA LEU A 142 -5.17 -8.08 -4.83
C LEU A 142 -6.45 -8.49 -5.53
N THR A 143 -7.59 -8.22 -4.90
CA THR A 143 -8.90 -8.45 -5.51
C THR A 143 -9.08 -7.54 -6.73
N GLY A 144 -9.59 -8.09 -7.83
CA GLY A 144 -9.69 -7.37 -9.10
C GLY A 144 -8.46 -7.49 -10.01
N SER A 145 -7.43 -8.23 -9.59
CA SER A 145 -6.27 -8.53 -10.46
C SER A 145 -6.69 -9.36 -11.68
N PRO A 146 -6.07 -9.14 -12.86
CA PRO A 146 -6.34 -9.94 -14.04
C PRO A 146 -5.92 -11.39 -13.83
N LYS A 147 -6.50 -12.32 -14.61
CA LYS A 147 -6.14 -13.75 -14.55
C LYS A 147 -4.63 -13.99 -14.76
N THR A 148 -3.99 -13.16 -15.58
CA THR A 148 -2.55 -13.18 -15.85
C THR A 148 -1.69 -12.96 -14.59
N ALA A 149 -2.21 -12.31 -13.54
CA ALA A 149 -1.53 -12.18 -12.25
C ALA A 149 -1.47 -13.48 -11.44
N ARG A 150 -2.11 -14.55 -11.93
CA ARG A 150 -2.05 -15.91 -11.38
C ARG A 150 -1.30 -16.89 -12.28
N GLU A 151 -0.94 -16.48 -13.49
CA GLU A 151 -0.20 -17.31 -14.43
C GLU A 151 1.29 -17.24 -14.12
N MET A 152 1.90 -18.39 -13.86
CA MET A 152 3.34 -18.53 -13.64
C MET A 152 4.01 -18.93 -14.94
N ARG A 153 5.03 -18.17 -15.35
CA ARG A 153 5.74 -18.33 -16.62
C ARG A 153 7.20 -18.71 -16.41
N GLY A 154 7.81 -19.30 -17.44
CA GLY A 154 9.22 -19.71 -17.41
C GLY A 154 10.20 -18.55 -17.49
N SER A 155 9.79 -17.41 -18.05
CA SER A 155 10.61 -16.21 -18.22
C SER A 155 9.78 -14.92 -18.09
N THR A 156 10.45 -13.77 -18.12
CA THR A 156 9.86 -12.42 -18.00
C THR A 156 9.34 -11.88 -19.35
N ASP A 157 8.79 -12.75 -20.19
CA ASP A 157 8.26 -12.44 -21.52
C ASP A 157 6.77 -12.77 -21.56
N ASP A 158 5.97 -11.86 -22.10
CA ASP A 158 4.52 -12.04 -22.26
C ASP A 158 4.15 -13.21 -23.17
N ASN A 159 5.03 -13.60 -24.09
CA ASN A 159 4.86 -14.76 -24.96
C ASN A 159 5.39 -16.06 -24.33
N SER A 160 6.01 -15.99 -23.15
CA SER A 160 6.55 -17.15 -22.45
C SER A 160 5.44 -18.12 -22.06
N LYS A 161 5.68 -19.42 -22.22
CA LYS A 161 4.71 -20.46 -21.86
C LYS A 161 4.31 -20.37 -20.39
N VAL A 162 3.01 -20.46 -20.12
CA VAL A 162 2.48 -20.66 -18.77
C VAL A 162 2.84 -22.07 -18.31
N ILE A 163 3.62 -22.17 -17.24
CA ILE A 163 4.13 -23.42 -16.67
C ILE A 163 3.30 -23.90 -15.48
N ALA A 164 2.59 -22.98 -14.80
CA ALA A 164 1.69 -23.29 -13.69
C ALA A 164 0.68 -22.15 -13.48
N ASN A 165 -0.36 -22.42 -12.70
CA ASN A 165 -1.32 -21.41 -12.22
C ASN A 165 -1.38 -21.41 -10.70
N ILE A 166 -1.55 -20.21 -10.14
CA ILE A 166 -1.81 -19.98 -8.71
C ILE A 166 -3.30 -20.09 -8.45
N ASN A 167 -3.70 -21.12 -7.70
CA ASN A 167 -5.10 -21.40 -7.43
C ASN A 167 -5.52 -20.80 -6.09
N THR A 168 -5.08 -21.44 -5.01
CA THR A 168 -5.42 -21.09 -3.63
C THR A 168 -4.14 -21.05 -2.80
N PRO A 169 -3.39 -19.93 -2.89
CA PRO A 169 -2.09 -19.83 -2.26
C PRO A 169 -2.24 -19.73 -0.75
N VAL A 170 -1.56 -20.62 -0.04
CA VAL A 170 -1.35 -20.50 1.41
C VAL A 170 -0.23 -19.51 1.69
N LYS A 171 0.81 -19.52 0.85
CA LYS A 171 1.95 -18.60 0.96
C LYS A 171 2.54 -18.28 -0.42
N ILE A 172 2.83 -17.01 -0.66
CA ILE A 172 3.54 -16.52 -1.85
C ILE A 172 4.85 -15.87 -1.38
N ASN A 173 5.98 -16.48 -1.71
CA ASN A 173 7.30 -15.94 -1.38
C ASN A 173 7.90 -15.21 -2.59
N LEU A 174 8.44 -14.02 -2.35
CA LEU A 174 9.15 -13.24 -3.35
C LEU A 174 10.62 -13.64 -3.41
N ASN A 175 11.09 -14.10 -4.58
CA ASN A 175 12.49 -14.46 -4.80
C ASN A 175 13.28 -13.38 -5.55
N VAL A 176 12.72 -12.80 -6.61
CA VAL A 176 13.39 -11.78 -7.44
C VAL A 176 12.35 -10.85 -8.04
N ILE A 177 12.67 -9.56 -8.20
CA ILE A 177 11.89 -8.60 -8.99
C ILE A 177 12.70 -8.26 -10.25
N ARG A 178 12.06 -8.31 -11.42
CA ARG A 178 12.62 -7.91 -12.73
C ARG A 178 11.58 -7.09 -13.49
N GLY A 179 11.69 -5.76 -13.42
CA GLY A 179 10.70 -4.86 -14.03
C GLY A 179 9.28 -5.16 -13.54
N ASN A 180 8.39 -5.49 -14.47
CA ASN A 180 6.97 -5.80 -14.18
C ASN A 180 6.73 -7.26 -13.76
N TRP A 181 7.82 -8.03 -13.59
CA TRP A 181 7.78 -9.45 -13.24
C TRP A 181 8.40 -9.72 -11.87
N MET A 182 7.87 -10.72 -11.18
CA MET A 182 8.43 -11.28 -9.96
C MET A 182 8.63 -12.78 -10.14
N LEU A 183 9.83 -13.29 -9.79
CA LEU A 183 10.02 -14.71 -9.57
C LEU A 183 9.45 -15.05 -8.19
N LEU A 184 8.44 -15.91 -8.17
CA LEU A 184 7.72 -16.31 -6.96
C LEU A 184 7.88 -17.79 -6.71
N SER A 185 7.86 -18.17 -5.43
CA SER A 185 7.63 -19.55 -4.99
C SER A 185 6.33 -19.61 -4.20
N VAL A 186 5.39 -20.39 -4.71
CA VAL A 186 4.01 -20.46 -4.22
C VAL A 186 3.74 -21.83 -3.65
N MET A 187 3.20 -21.86 -2.44
CA MET A 187 2.64 -23.04 -1.81
C MET A 187 1.12 -22.93 -1.85
N ASP A 188 0.50 -23.70 -2.74
CA ASP A 188 -0.95 -23.83 -2.82
C ASP A 188 -1.47 -24.85 -1.79
N MET A 189 -2.78 -24.85 -1.54
CA MET A 189 -3.43 -25.83 -0.66
C MET A 189 -3.27 -27.28 -1.13
N ASP A 190 -2.96 -27.50 -2.41
CA ASP A 190 -2.64 -28.83 -2.98
C ASP A 190 -1.30 -29.38 -2.48
N GLY A 191 -0.50 -28.56 -1.77
CA GLY A 191 0.79 -28.95 -1.19
C GLY A 191 1.94 -29.00 -2.20
N VAL A 192 1.69 -28.72 -3.49
CA VAL A 192 2.72 -28.79 -4.53
C VAL A 192 3.37 -27.41 -4.71
N PRO A 193 4.66 -27.25 -4.35
CA PRO A 193 5.34 -25.97 -4.52
C PRO A 193 5.56 -25.67 -6.01
N LYS A 194 5.22 -24.45 -6.41
CA LYS A 194 5.37 -23.96 -7.80
C LYS A 194 6.32 -22.77 -7.79
N THR A 195 7.23 -22.72 -8.77
CA THR A 195 8.16 -21.59 -8.95
C THR A 195 8.10 -21.09 -10.38
N GLY A 196 8.06 -19.78 -10.56
CA GLY A 196 7.91 -19.15 -11.87
C GLY A 196 7.73 -17.65 -11.78
N TYR A 197 7.81 -16.99 -12.93
CA TYR A 197 7.62 -15.55 -13.06
C TYR A 197 6.15 -15.21 -13.16
N VAL A 198 5.72 -14.20 -12.39
CA VAL A 198 4.36 -13.67 -12.40
C VAL A 198 4.43 -12.17 -12.67
N ARG A 199 3.53 -11.67 -13.51
CA ARG A 199 3.41 -10.24 -13.76
C ARG A 199 2.74 -9.59 -12.55
N TRP A 200 3.50 -8.81 -11.79
CA TRP A 200 3.03 -8.26 -10.50
C TRP A 200 2.43 -6.87 -10.62
N ARG A 201 2.71 -6.18 -11.73
CA ARG A 201 2.10 -4.90 -12.09
C ARG A 201 1.92 -4.75 -13.60
N SER A 202 0.99 -3.87 -14.00
CA SER A 202 0.84 -3.44 -15.39
C SER A 202 2.01 -2.54 -15.83
N ASP A 203 2.04 -2.23 -17.13
CA ASP A 203 2.99 -1.25 -17.67
C ASP A 203 2.69 0.17 -17.17
N ASP A 204 1.42 0.46 -16.87
CA ASP A 204 0.95 1.72 -16.26
C ASP A 204 1.08 1.75 -14.71
N GLY A 205 1.77 0.77 -14.12
CA GLY A 205 2.06 0.74 -12.69
C GLY A 205 0.92 0.27 -11.78
N VAL A 206 -0.18 -0.25 -12.34
CA VAL A 206 -1.28 -0.90 -11.60
C VAL A 206 -0.73 -2.14 -10.91
N LYS A 207 -0.84 -2.22 -9.58
CA LYS A 207 -0.25 -3.32 -8.79
C LYS A 207 -1.28 -4.44 -8.64
N TYR A 208 -0.85 -5.68 -8.81
CA TYR A 208 -1.70 -6.88 -8.69
C TYR A 208 -1.34 -7.73 -7.48
N LEU A 209 -0.09 -7.66 -7.02
CA LEU A 209 0.35 -8.30 -5.79
C LEU A 209 0.81 -7.22 -4.80
N PHE A 210 0.64 -7.48 -3.51
CA PHE A 210 1.07 -6.55 -2.46
C PHE A 210 1.72 -7.30 -1.28
N PRO A 211 2.69 -6.70 -0.55
CA PRO A 211 3.28 -7.31 0.63
C PRO A 211 2.28 -7.55 1.76
N ALA A 212 2.29 -8.76 2.32
CA ALA A 212 1.40 -9.19 3.40
C ALA A 212 1.89 -8.72 4.78
N ILE A 213 2.12 -7.42 4.96
CA ILE A 213 2.72 -6.85 6.18
C ILE A 213 1.82 -7.14 7.40
N LYS A 214 2.43 -7.60 8.49
CA LYS A 214 1.80 -7.97 9.76
C LYS A 214 2.65 -7.52 10.92
#